data_AF-A0A3A9WH72-F1
#
_entry.id   AF-A0A3A9WH72-F1
#
_cell.length_a   1.000
_cell.length_b   1.000
_cell.length_c   1.000
_cell.angle_alpha   90.00
_cell.angle_beta   90.00
_cell.angle_gamma   90.00
#
_symmetry.space_group_name_H-M   'P 1'
#
loop_
_entity.id
_entity.type
_entity.pdbx_description
1 polymer ?
#
loop_
_entity_poly.entity_id
_entity_poly.type
_entity_poly.pdbx_seq_one_letter_code
_entity_poly.pdbx_strand_id
1 'polypeptide(L)'
;MSAVRDDARGGAPAPPAGGYDEPDLLRDQFRQLLRYRLLIVCGILLGLAGGGWLGLTGNESYIATSEVTVRAPTADPFAGTPVDRVAMGSERRTAVSDLVARRAADELGDPDRARELGRGLTVTNPPNTEVLRFSYSHGDPDVAAERANAFVAAYLANRQADAQETIAHNVASLEGQRAPLVERRDQLETELDTLFDGSSAYDGAVADLSTLTGQISEINAQISSLQALDTSGGRVITEATAPGSPSGPGLPLLLALGYVVGIGLGLLAAWVRLVFDPTVRSPGDVTRALRAPVLGVLPRTGRGHPDQLLAAGRLAEEYRSVAFRLAYDETFAQRRRLLVVAPRGSIEASLAASVNLAAAFAEMGMDALLVEADLRTPTLAEQLRHTDGGRPGWAGSPGYREGTWPVGARVPIDAGESGIFDLVPGRRVRNVPRALTSPAATTLLGHADTKGSVVVVLAPAVLSYADAIALVDRVDNVLVVCDPSQVRRDDLARVRELVVGAGGALLGAVLHSWGGGQEGGRDADVTEVSGTRPKVASVSSRERERERRAARASQQAHRDIGSETLGLRVLDPAELEDGSPRP
;
A
#
# COMPACT_ATOMS: atom_id res chain seq x y z
N MET A 1 64.00 36.98 32.08
CA MET A 1 62.52 36.95 31.97
C MET A 1 62.14 36.29 30.65
N SER A 2 61.52 35.10 30.75
CA SER A 2 60.68 34.34 29.79
C SER A 2 61.14 34.26 28.32
N ALA A 3 61.61 33.14 27.74
CA ALA A 3 60.95 31.82 27.51
C ALA A 3 59.63 31.99 26.72
N VAL A 4 59.31 31.33 25.60
CA VAL A 4 59.44 29.92 25.16
C VAL A 4 59.12 29.91 23.64
N ARG A 5 59.98 29.39 22.75
CA ARG A 5 59.85 28.10 22.00
C ARG A 5 58.46 27.81 21.41
N ASP A 6 58.26 28.16 20.14
CA ASP A 6 57.16 27.65 19.31
C ASP A 6 57.47 26.21 18.91
N ASP A 7 56.62 25.28 19.34
CA ASP A 7 56.72 23.85 19.02
C ASP A 7 55.40 23.33 18.48
N ALA A 8 55.53 22.43 17.51
CA ALA A 8 54.50 21.91 16.65
C ALA A 8 53.34 21.22 17.38
N ARG A 9 52.11 21.40 16.89
CA ARG A 9 51.05 20.38 17.00
C ARG A 9 50.31 20.25 15.67
N GLY A 10 50.63 19.17 14.96
CA GLY A 10 49.86 18.67 13.83
C GLY A 10 48.44 18.31 14.26
N GLY A 11 47.46 18.90 13.59
CA GLY A 11 46.08 18.45 13.66
C GLY A 11 45.96 17.09 12.98
N ALA A 12 45.42 16.11 13.72
CA ALA A 12 45.07 14.81 13.17
C ALA A 12 44.05 14.97 12.01
N PRO A 13 44.19 14.25 10.90
CA PRO A 13 43.19 14.28 9.83
C PRO A 13 41.88 13.66 10.33
N ALA A 14 40.78 14.38 10.13
CA ALA A 14 39.44 13.87 10.36
C ALA A 14 39.22 12.59 9.53
N PRO A 15 38.59 11.54 10.10
CA PRO A 15 38.30 10.33 9.34
C PRO A 15 37.37 10.67 8.15
N PRO A 16 37.57 10.05 6.98
CA PRO A 16 36.73 10.30 5.82
C PRO A 16 35.29 9.93 6.16
N ALA A 17 34.39 10.91 6.06
CA ALA A 17 32.96 10.68 6.05
C ALA A 17 32.62 9.93 4.75
N GLY A 18 32.73 8.60 4.80
CA GLY A 18 32.28 7.73 3.73
C GLY A 18 30.79 7.98 3.49
N GLY A 19 30.47 8.54 2.33
CA GLY A 19 29.12 8.60 1.81
C GLY A 19 28.60 7.17 1.67
N TYR A 20 27.70 6.79 2.56
CA TYR A 20 26.83 5.65 2.30
C TYR A 20 25.87 6.09 1.20
N ASP A 21 25.96 5.45 0.04
CA ASP A 21 25.13 5.72 -1.13
C ASP A 21 23.63 5.78 -0.75
N GLU A 22 23.01 6.96 -0.92
CA GLU A 22 21.56 7.19 -0.76
C GLU A 22 20.64 6.10 -1.35
N PRO A 23 20.95 5.45 -2.50
CA PRO A 23 20.11 4.36 -3.02
C PRO A 23 20.03 3.11 -2.11
N ASP A 24 21.02 2.84 -1.27
CA ASP A 24 20.97 1.68 -0.36
C ASP A 24 20.08 1.94 0.86
N LEU A 25 19.99 3.21 1.31
CA LEU A 25 19.09 3.62 2.39
C LEU A 25 17.61 3.39 2.02
N LEU A 26 17.21 3.72 0.79
CA LEU A 26 15.84 3.53 0.32
C LEU A 26 15.49 2.04 0.16
N ARG A 27 16.41 1.21 -0.34
CA ARG A 27 16.20 -0.24 -0.45
C ARG A 27 16.04 -0.89 0.91
N ASP A 28 16.81 -0.47 1.90
CA ASP A 28 16.69 -0.98 3.26
C ASP A 28 15.39 -0.52 3.93
N GLN A 29 14.94 0.72 3.71
CA GLN A 29 13.63 1.18 4.19
C GLN A 29 12.47 0.37 3.57
N PHE A 30 12.54 0.06 2.27
CA PHE A 30 11.52 -0.77 1.61
C PHE A 30 11.47 -2.20 2.16
N ARG A 31 12.64 -2.85 2.35
CA ARG A 31 12.70 -4.18 2.97
C ARG A 31 12.17 -4.17 4.41
N GLN A 32 12.40 -3.09 5.14
CA GLN A 32 11.88 -2.93 6.50
C GLN A 32 10.35 -2.83 6.55
N LEU A 33 9.73 -2.14 5.59
CA LEU A 33 8.28 -2.07 5.43
C LEU A 33 7.64 -3.44 5.11
N LEU A 34 8.28 -4.22 4.25
CA LEU A 34 7.82 -5.57 3.86
C LEU A 34 7.80 -6.57 5.04
N ARG A 35 8.55 -6.31 6.12
CA ARG A 35 8.53 -7.15 7.34
C ARG A 35 7.20 -7.04 8.09
N TYR A 36 6.51 -5.91 7.97
CA TYR A 36 5.18 -5.67 8.51
C TYR A 36 4.06 -5.98 7.51
N ARG A 37 4.30 -6.90 6.56
CA ARG A 37 3.31 -7.34 5.57
C ARG A 37 1.96 -7.74 6.16
N LEU A 38 1.94 -8.27 7.39
CA LEU A 38 0.70 -8.58 8.09
C LEU A 38 -0.15 -7.34 8.36
N LEU A 39 0.46 -6.21 8.75
CA LEU A 39 -0.26 -4.95 8.95
C LEU A 39 -0.78 -4.37 7.64
N ILE A 40 -0.01 -4.50 6.56
CA ILE A 40 -0.42 -4.08 5.22
C ILE A 40 -1.61 -4.94 4.76
N VAL A 41 -1.53 -6.26 4.92
CA VAL A 41 -2.63 -7.19 4.59
C VAL A 41 -3.86 -6.91 5.46
N CYS A 42 -3.70 -6.71 6.76
CA CYS A 42 -4.81 -6.32 7.65
C CYS A 42 -5.46 -5.00 7.20
N GLY A 43 -4.67 -3.99 6.82
CA GLY A 43 -5.17 -2.72 6.29
C GLY A 43 -5.98 -2.91 5.01
N ILE A 44 -5.47 -3.71 4.06
CA ILE A 44 -6.17 -4.05 2.82
C ILE A 44 -7.48 -4.78 3.10
N LEU A 45 -7.46 -5.80 3.97
CA LEU A 45 -8.65 -6.56 4.34
C LEU A 45 -9.71 -5.67 5.00
N LEU A 46 -9.30 -4.76 5.88
CA LEU A 46 -10.19 -3.84 6.57
C LEU A 46 -10.78 -2.81 5.59
N GLY A 47 -9.98 -2.31 4.65
CA GLY A 47 -10.42 -1.43 3.57
C GLY A 47 -11.40 -2.11 2.61
N LEU A 48 -11.13 -3.35 2.20
CA LEU A 48 -12.03 -4.14 1.37
C LEU A 48 -13.33 -4.50 2.09
N ALA A 49 -13.27 -4.86 3.38
CA ALA A 49 -14.45 -5.12 4.20
C ALA A 49 -15.31 -3.85 4.33
N GLY A 50 -14.70 -2.69 4.56
CA GLY A 50 -15.42 -1.41 4.61
C GLY A 50 -16.03 -1.02 3.26
N GLY A 51 -15.29 -1.16 2.16
CA GLY A 51 -15.79 -0.90 0.81
C GLY A 51 -16.92 -1.86 0.39
N GLY A 52 -16.79 -3.14 0.73
CA GLY A 52 -17.83 -4.15 0.50
C GLY A 52 -19.07 -3.92 1.35
N TRP A 53 -18.90 -3.58 2.63
CA TRP A 53 -20.01 -3.22 3.51
C TRP A 53 -20.77 -2.02 2.96
N LEU A 54 -20.08 -0.92 2.63
CA LEU A 54 -20.69 0.27 2.02
C LEU A 54 -21.35 -0.02 0.68
N GLY A 55 -20.79 -0.93 -0.13
CA GLY A 55 -21.40 -1.32 -1.40
C GLY A 55 -22.64 -2.21 -1.25
N LEU A 56 -22.73 -3.00 -0.19
CA LEU A 56 -23.89 -3.84 0.11
C LEU A 56 -24.99 -3.10 0.88
N THR A 57 -24.64 -2.11 1.70
CA THR A 57 -25.61 -1.30 2.47
C THR A 57 -25.90 0.05 1.83
N GLY A 58 -25.12 0.47 0.85
CA GLY A 58 -25.40 1.67 0.08
C GLY A 58 -26.69 1.43 -0.68
N ASN A 59 -27.74 2.21 -0.36
CA ASN A 59 -29.01 2.11 -1.06
C ASN A 59 -28.77 2.24 -2.57
N GLU A 60 -29.04 1.16 -3.30
CA GLU A 60 -29.09 1.17 -4.74
C GLU A 60 -30.17 2.17 -5.17
N SER A 61 -29.76 3.34 -5.64
CA SER A 61 -30.70 4.32 -6.19
C SER A 61 -30.93 3.99 -7.67
N TYR A 62 -32.18 3.73 -8.02
CA TYR A 62 -32.64 3.49 -9.38
C TYR A 62 -33.26 4.78 -9.92
N ILE A 63 -32.79 5.24 -11.07
CA ILE A 63 -33.31 6.43 -11.73
C ILE A 63 -34.11 6.00 -12.96
N ALA A 64 -35.42 6.23 -12.94
CA ALA A 64 -36.28 6.03 -14.11
C ALA A 64 -36.60 7.39 -14.74
N THR A 65 -36.69 7.45 -16.08
CA THR A 65 -36.83 8.72 -16.81
C THR A 65 -37.96 8.67 -17.83
N SER A 66 -38.86 9.66 -17.80
CA SER A 66 -39.89 9.90 -18.81
C SER A 66 -39.66 11.25 -19.49
N GLU A 67 -39.99 11.34 -20.78
CA GLU A 67 -39.79 12.54 -21.60
C GLU A 67 -41.11 13.02 -22.20
N VAL A 68 -41.36 14.33 -22.14
CA VAL A 68 -42.60 14.97 -22.58
C VAL A 68 -42.27 16.17 -23.46
N THR A 69 -42.88 16.27 -24.63
CA THR A 69 -42.86 17.50 -25.43
C THR A 69 -43.96 18.44 -24.96
N VAL A 70 -43.61 19.68 -24.61
CA VAL A 70 -44.56 20.73 -24.23
C VAL A 70 -45.01 21.46 -25.48
N ARG A 71 -46.31 21.72 -25.62
CA ARG A 71 -46.88 22.48 -26.74
C ARG A 71 -47.73 23.64 -26.23
N ALA A 72 -47.76 24.72 -26.99
CA ALA A 72 -48.73 25.80 -26.79
C ALA A 72 -50.10 25.35 -27.33
N PRO A 73 -51.23 25.76 -26.72
CA PRO A 73 -52.56 25.53 -27.28
C PRO A 73 -52.68 26.23 -28.66
N THR A 74 -53.02 25.49 -29.71
CA THR A 74 -53.24 26.05 -31.06
C THR A 74 -54.56 25.57 -31.66
N ALA A 75 -55.18 26.43 -32.49
CA ALA A 75 -56.47 26.14 -33.14
C ALA A 75 -56.30 25.31 -34.42
N ASP A 76 -55.09 25.31 -34.98
CA ASP A 76 -54.73 24.54 -36.17
C ASP A 76 -53.35 23.88 -35.96
N PRO A 77 -53.28 22.54 -35.86
CA PRO A 77 -52.01 21.79 -35.76
C PRO A 77 -51.12 21.89 -37.01
N PHE A 78 -51.67 22.37 -38.14
CA PHE A 78 -51.01 22.44 -39.44
C PHE A 78 -50.70 23.88 -39.90
N ALA A 79 -51.24 24.90 -39.22
CA ALA A 79 -50.89 26.30 -39.48
C ALA A 79 -49.51 26.63 -38.90
N GLY A 80 -48.47 26.57 -39.74
CA GLY A 80 -47.06 26.77 -39.38
C GLY A 80 -46.67 28.20 -38.97
N THR A 81 -47.34 28.80 -37.99
CA THR A 81 -46.94 30.09 -37.43
C THR A 81 -46.27 29.87 -36.07
N PRO A 82 -45.05 30.37 -35.82
CA PRO A 82 -44.39 30.24 -34.52
C PRO A 82 -45.02 31.24 -33.53
N VAL A 83 -46.11 30.84 -32.90
CA VAL A 83 -46.77 31.61 -31.83
C VAL A 83 -46.12 31.19 -30.50
N ASP A 84 -45.52 32.17 -29.82
CA ASP A 84 -44.88 32.10 -28.49
C ASP A 84 -44.04 30.86 -28.18
N ARG A 85 -42.71 31.02 -28.21
CA ARG A 85 -41.81 30.01 -27.65
C ARG A 85 -42.21 29.75 -26.20
N VAL A 86 -42.62 28.53 -25.93
CA VAL A 86 -42.94 28.08 -24.58
C VAL A 86 -41.75 28.38 -23.67
N ALA A 87 -41.98 29.15 -22.61
CA ALA A 87 -40.95 29.51 -21.66
C ALA A 87 -40.55 28.28 -20.82
N MET A 88 -39.67 27.43 -21.35
CA MET A 88 -39.27 26.15 -20.73
C MET A 88 -38.75 26.30 -19.30
N GLY A 89 -38.16 27.46 -18.96
CA GLY A 89 -37.75 27.77 -17.60
C GLY A 89 -38.92 27.94 -16.62
N SER A 90 -40.05 28.47 -17.07
CA SER A 90 -41.30 28.53 -16.30
C SER A 90 -41.97 27.17 -16.24
N GLU A 91 -42.00 26.42 -17.35
CA GLU A 91 -42.54 25.07 -17.38
C GLU A 91 -41.85 24.12 -16.42
N ARG A 92 -40.51 24.14 -16.38
CA ARG A 92 -39.73 23.35 -15.43
C ARG A 92 -40.05 23.70 -13.98
N ARG A 93 -40.30 24.99 -13.67
CA ARG A 93 -40.69 25.43 -12.31
C ARG A 93 -42.08 24.91 -11.94
N THR A 94 -43.02 24.94 -12.87
CA THR A 94 -44.36 24.37 -12.68
C THR A 94 -44.28 22.86 -12.48
N ALA A 95 -43.47 22.15 -13.28
CA ALA A 95 -43.29 20.70 -13.20
C ALA A 95 -42.76 20.22 -11.84
N VAL A 96 -41.94 21.02 -11.14
CA VAL A 96 -41.44 20.71 -9.79
C VAL A 96 -42.25 21.35 -8.66
N SER A 97 -43.40 21.95 -8.98
CA SER A 97 -44.21 22.65 -7.98
C SER A 97 -44.93 21.69 -7.02
N ASP A 98 -45.25 22.19 -5.82
CA ASP A 98 -46.04 21.45 -4.82
C ASP A 98 -47.42 21.05 -5.37
N LEU A 99 -47.97 21.86 -6.27
CA LEU A 99 -49.25 21.59 -6.92
C LEU A 99 -49.20 20.33 -7.80
N VAL A 100 -48.17 20.20 -8.65
CA VAL A 100 -47.96 19.00 -9.47
C VAL A 100 -47.62 17.79 -8.61
N ALA A 101 -46.83 17.99 -7.53
CA ALA A 101 -46.51 16.92 -6.59
C ALA A 101 -47.75 16.38 -5.85
N ARG A 102 -48.71 17.24 -5.48
CA ARG A 102 -49.99 16.81 -4.90
C ARG A 102 -50.83 16.03 -5.90
N ARG A 103 -50.99 16.53 -7.13
CA ARG A 103 -51.71 15.78 -8.17
C ARG A 103 -51.08 14.43 -8.49
N ALA A 104 -49.75 14.34 -8.49
CA ALA A 104 -49.04 13.07 -8.66
C ALA A 104 -49.27 12.13 -7.47
N ALA A 105 -49.34 12.66 -6.25
CA ALA A 105 -49.65 11.89 -5.05
C ALA A 105 -51.10 11.38 -5.03
N ASP A 106 -52.04 12.19 -5.52
CA ASP A 106 -53.45 11.81 -5.71
C ASP A 106 -53.57 10.66 -6.73
N GLU A 107 -52.86 10.74 -7.86
CA GLU A 107 -52.81 9.70 -8.90
C GLU A 107 -52.26 8.36 -8.36
N LEU A 108 -51.29 8.43 -7.44
CA LEU A 108 -50.69 7.27 -6.77
C LEU A 108 -51.51 6.76 -5.57
N GLY A 109 -52.61 7.44 -5.21
CA GLY A 109 -53.47 7.06 -4.10
C GLY A 109 -52.92 7.36 -2.69
N ASP A 110 -51.93 8.26 -2.57
CA ASP A 110 -51.31 8.64 -1.28
C ASP A 110 -51.12 10.17 -1.16
N PRO A 111 -52.21 10.94 -0.99
CA PRO A 111 -52.21 12.41 -1.02
C PRO A 111 -51.36 13.06 0.07
N ASP A 112 -51.21 12.40 1.22
CA ASP A 112 -50.51 12.95 2.40
C ASP A 112 -48.98 13.03 2.20
N ARG A 113 -48.43 12.33 1.21
CA ARG A 113 -46.97 12.23 0.97
C ARG A 113 -46.44 13.09 -0.18
N ALA A 114 -47.25 14.02 -0.70
CA ALA A 114 -46.86 14.90 -1.82
C ALA A 114 -45.48 15.58 -1.66
N ARG A 115 -45.16 16.10 -0.47
CA ARG A 115 -43.85 16.75 -0.22
C ARG A 115 -42.67 15.78 -0.21
N GLU A 116 -42.89 14.54 0.24
CA GLU A 116 -41.84 13.51 0.22
C GLU A 116 -41.59 13.03 -1.21
N LEU A 117 -42.66 12.90 -1.99
CA LEU A 117 -42.62 12.52 -3.40
C LEU A 117 -41.75 13.49 -4.22
N GLY A 118 -41.86 14.79 -3.98
CA GLY A 118 -41.05 15.80 -4.67
C GLY A 118 -39.54 15.65 -4.49
N ARG A 119 -39.05 15.00 -3.42
CA ARG A 119 -37.60 14.85 -3.15
C ARG A 119 -36.90 13.91 -4.14
N GLY A 120 -37.62 12.94 -4.69
CA GLY A 120 -37.07 11.99 -5.66
C GLY A 120 -37.05 12.53 -7.09
N LEU A 121 -37.75 13.62 -7.36
CA LEU A 121 -37.96 14.15 -8.70
C LEU A 121 -36.87 15.16 -9.11
N THR A 122 -36.32 14.96 -10.30
CA THR A 122 -35.50 15.96 -11.00
C THR A 122 -36.07 16.20 -12.38
N VAL A 123 -36.37 17.45 -12.72
CA VAL A 123 -36.84 17.83 -14.05
C VAL A 123 -35.77 18.66 -14.77
N THR A 124 -35.37 18.20 -15.95
CA THR A 124 -34.38 18.89 -16.80
C THR A 124 -34.98 19.20 -18.18
N ASN A 125 -34.42 20.20 -18.85
CA ASN A 125 -34.77 20.56 -20.22
C ASN A 125 -33.49 20.54 -21.05
N PRO A 126 -33.35 19.63 -22.03
CA PRO A 126 -32.23 19.67 -22.96
C PRO A 126 -32.18 20.99 -23.74
N PRO A 127 -30.99 21.53 -24.02
CA PRO A 127 -30.85 22.84 -24.67
C PRO A 127 -31.50 22.85 -26.05
N ASN A 128 -32.18 23.95 -26.38
CA ASN A 128 -32.90 24.14 -27.66
C ASN A 128 -33.99 23.09 -27.93
N THR A 129 -34.62 22.57 -26.87
CA THR A 129 -35.74 21.63 -27.01
C THR A 129 -36.97 22.09 -26.23
N GLU A 130 -38.14 21.73 -26.71
CA GLU A 130 -39.41 21.85 -25.99
C GLU A 130 -39.71 20.58 -25.16
N VAL A 131 -38.66 19.82 -24.81
CA VAL A 131 -38.77 18.54 -24.11
C VAL A 131 -38.45 18.74 -22.63
N LEU A 132 -39.32 18.26 -21.75
CA LEU A 132 -39.04 18.09 -20.34
C LEU A 132 -38.72 16.63 -20.05
N ARG A 133 -37.62 16.41 -19.34
CA ARG A 133 -37.18 15.11 -18.86
C ARG A 133 -37.43 15.01 -17.37
N PHE A 134 -38.33 14.12 -16.98
CA PHE A 134 -38.68 13.82 -15.60
C PHE A 134 -37.90 12.58 -15.18
N SER A 135 -36.96 12.74 -14.26
CA SER A 135 -36.18 11.63 -13.69
C SER A 135 -36.55 11.46 -12.22
N TYR A 136 -36.94 10.25 -11.82
CA TYR A 136 -37.29 9.94 -10.45
C TYR A 136 -36.33 8.91 -9.86
N SER A 137 -35.79 9.21 -8.68
CA SER A 137 -34.86 8.33 -7.95
C SER A 137 -35.55 7.61 -6.80
N HIS A 138 -35.46 6.28 -6.76
CA HIS A 138 -35.99 5.45 -5.67
C HIS A 138 -35.14 4.19 -5.42
N GLY A 139 -35.31 3.55 -4.26
CA GLY A 139 -34.63 2.28 -3.94
C GLY A 139 -35.21 1.05 -4.64
N ASP A 140 -36.34 1.23 -5.32
CA ASP A 140 -37.06 0.18 -6.05
C ASP A 140 -37.25 0.67 -7.50
N PRO A 141 -36.82 -0.10 -8.52
CA PRO A 141 -36.87 0.31 -9.92
C PRO A 141 -38.30 0.45 -10.45
N ASP A 142 -39.25 -0.35 -9.96
CA ASP A 142 -40.65 -0.30 -10.41
C ASP A 142 -41.33 0.96 -9.87
N VAL A 143 -41.10 1.25 -8.59
CA VAL A 143 -41.61 2.48 -7.93
C VAL A 143 -40.98 3.73 -8.56
N ALA A 144 -39.72 3.68 -8.99
CA ALA A 144 -39.09 4.79 -9.69
C ALA A 144 -39.79 5.10 -11.02
N ALA A 145 -40.11 4.06 -11.81
CA ALA A 145 -40.81 4.20 -13.09
C ALA A 145 -42.25 4.69 -12.92
N GLU A 146 -43.00 4.07 -11.99
CA GLU A 146 -44.38 4.43 -11.68
C GLU A 146 -44.49 5.90 -11.27
N ARG A 147 -43.64 6.35 -10.34
CA ARG A 147 -43.67 7.75 -9.87
C ARG A 147 -43.25 8.74 -10.96
N ALA A 148 -42.24 8.42 -11.76
CA ALA A 148 -41.85 9.28 -12.89
C ALA A 148 -43.02 9.49 -13.87
N ASN A 149 -43.75 8.41 -14.19
CA ASN A 149 -44.93 8.47 -15.06
C ASN A 149 -46.09 9.24 -14.40
N ALA A 150 -46.33 9.03 -13.10
CA ALA A 150 -47.37 9.78 -12.36
C ALA A 150 -47.10 11.29 -12.34
N PHE A 151 -45.85 11.72 -12.18
CA PHE A 151 -45.48 13.14 -12.26
C PHE A 151 -45.73 13.74 -13.65
N VAL A 152 -45.45 12.97 -14.71
CA VAL A 152 -45.75 13.40 -16.08
C VAL A 152 -47.25 13.55 -16.30
N ALA A 153 -48.05 12.56 -15.88
CA ALA A 153 -49.51 12.61 -15.97
C ALA A 153 -50.07 13.82 -15.19
N ALA A 154 -49.62 14.03 -13.97
CA ALA A 154 -50.02 15.16 -13.13
C ALA A 154 -49.65 16.53 -13.72
N TYR A 155 -48.48 16.64 -14.35
CA TYR A 155 -48.04 17.87 -15.03
C TYR A 155 -48.92 18.18 -16.26
N LEU A 156 -49.19 17.18 -17.10
CA LEU A 156 -50.05 17.35 -18.27
C LEU A 156 -51.49 17.67 -17.86
N ALA A 157 -52.02 17.00 -16.84
CA ALA A 157 -53.33 17.29 -16.28
C ALA A 157 -53.42 18.72 -15.72
N ASN A 158 -52.38 19.22 -15.04
CA ASN A 158 -52.32 20.61 -14.61
C ASN A 158 -52.39 21.57 -15.81
N ARG A 159 -51.58 21.33 -16.86
CA ARG A 159 -51.58 22.19 -18.06
C ARG A 159 -52.93 22.22 -18.74
N GLN A 160 -53.57 21.05 -18.85
CA GLN A 160 -54.90 20.95 -19.44
C GLN A 160 -55.94 21.73 -18.63
N ALA A 161 -55.91 21.62 -17.30
CA ALA A 161 -56.79 22.39 -16.42
C ALA A 161 -56.57 23.91 -16.57
N ASP A 162 -55.31 24.37 -16.54
CA ASP A 162 -54.97 25.79 -16.69
C ASP A 162 -55.41 26.34 -18.06
N ALA A 163 -55.25 25.56 -19.12
CA ALA A 163 -55.69 25.92 -20.47
C ALA A 163 -57.23 26.02 -20.56
N GLN A 164 -57.94 25.04 -20.00
CA GLN A 164 -59.41 25.04 -19.96
C GLN A 164 -59.96 26.20 -19.15
N GLU A 165 -59.36 26.53 -18.00
CA GLU A 165 -59.76 27.66 -17.17
C GLU A 165 -59.53 29.00 -17.90
N THR A 166 -58.38 29.14 -18.56
CA THR A 166 -58.06 30.35 -19.36
C THR A 166 -59.05 30.53 -20.52
N ILE A 167 -59.35 29.45 -21.25
CA ILE A 167 -60.34 29.48 -22.34
C ILE A 167 -61.71 29.84 -21.79
N ALA A 168 -62.14 29.21 -20.68
CA ALA A 168 -63.44 29.48 -20.06
C ALA A 168 -63.56 30.95 -19.61
N HIS A 169 -62.52 31.51 -18.98
CA HIS A 169 -62.48 32.92 -18.59
C HIS A 169 -62.58 33.86 -19.80
N ASN A 170 -61.83 33.57 -20.87
CA ASN A 170 -61.85 34.39 -22.09
C ASN A 170 -63.20 34.31 -22.81
N VAL A 171 -63.79 33.11 -22.89
CA VAL A 171 -65.14 32.92 -23.44
C VAL A 171 -66.16 33.70 -22.61
N ALA A 172 -66.13 33.61 -21.28
CA ALA A 172 -67.04 34.36 -20.41
C ALA A 172 -66.88 35.88 -20.59
N SER A 173 -65.66 36.38 -20.76
CA SER A 173 -65.41 37.79 -21.05
C SER A 173 -66.00 38.23 -22.40
N LEU A 174 -65.87 37.40 -23.45
CA LEU A 174 -66.44 37.68 -24.77
C LEU A 174 -67.97 37.59 -24.75
N GLU A 175 -68.53 36.63 -24.03
CA GLU A 175 -69.99 36.53 -23.81
C GLU A 175 -70.52 37.78 -23.10
N GLY A 176 -69.80 38.29 -22.10
CA GLY A 176 -70.11 39.55 -21.43
C GLY A 176 -70.09 40.78 -22.35
N GLN A 177 -69.25 40.79 -23.39
CA GLN A 177 -69.24 41.83 -24.43
C GLN A 177 -70.36 41.62 -25.46
N ARG A 178 -70.69 40.36 -25.77
CA ARG A 178 -71.76 40.01 -26.72
C ARG A 178 -73.14 40.36 -26.17
N ALA A 179 -73.39 40.14 -24.88
CA ALA A 179 -74.68 40.33 -24.24
C ALA A 179 -75.30 41.73 -24.43
N PRO A 180 -74.61 42.87 -24.13
CA PRO A 180 -75.19 44.19 -24.33
C PRO A 180 -75.39 44.56 -25.82
N LEU A 181 -74.55 44.03 -26.72
CA LEU A 181 -74.73 44.23 -28.17
C LEU A 181 -75.98 43.51 -28.68
N VAL A 182 -76.22 42.29 -28.18
CA VAL A 182 -77.43 41.52 -28.45
C VAL A 182 -78.67 42.24 -27.92
N GLU A 183 -78.63 42.74 -26.68
CA GLU A 183 -79.74 43.51 -26.12
C GLU A 183 -80.01 44.79 -26.91
N ARG A 184 -78.95 45.52 -27.31
CA ARG A 184 -79.09 46.72 -28.13
C ARG A 184 -79.67 46.40 -29.51
N ARG A 185 -79.23 45.32 -30.14
CA ARG A 185 -79.80 44.82 -31.41
C ARG A 185 -81.30 44.57 -31.25
N ASP A 186 -81.72 43.84 -30.22
CA ASP A 186 -83.12 43.47 -30.00
C ASP A 186 -84.01 44.70 -29.73
N GLN A 187 -83.50 45.68 -28.99
CA GLN A 187 -84.18 46.97 -28.79
C GLN A 187 -84.37 47.73 -30.11
N LEU A 188 -83.33 47.72 -30.96
CA LEU A 188 -83.32 48.43 -32.23
C LEU A 188 -84.24 47.75 -33.25
N GLU A 189 -84.33 46.41 -33.25
CA GLU A 189 -85.34 45.66 -33.98
C GLU A 189 -86.77 46.03 -33.55
N THR A 190 -87.01 46.14 -32.24
CA THR A 190 -88.32 46.55 -31.71
C THR A 190 -88.65 48.01 -32.08
N GLU A 191 -87.65 48.90 -32.10
CA GLU A 191 -87.81 50.30 -32.52
C GLU A 191 -88.14 50.40 -34.02
N LEU A 192 -87.46 49.60 -34.85
CA LEU A 192 -87.71 49.51 -36.30
C LEU A 192 -89.16 49.13 -36.61
N ASP A 193 -89.78 48.24 -35.81
CA ASP A 193 -91.20 47.86 -35.97
C ASP A 193 -92.18 49.04 -35.79
N THR A 194 -91.75 50.13 -35.15
CA THR A 194 -92.58 51.32 -34.89
C THR A 194 -92.33 52.48 -35.84
N LEU A 195 -91.24 52.45 -36.62
CA LEU A 195 -90.83 53.52 -37.52
C LEU A 195 -91.49 53.39 -38.90
N PHE A 196 -91.74 54.52 -39.56
CA PHE A 196 -92.27 54.52 -40.93
C PHE A 196 -91.17 54.17 -41.93
N ASP A 197 -91.46 53.18 -42.76
CA ASP A 197 -90.56 52.61 -43.75
C ASP A 197 -90.16 53.67 -44.80
N GLY A 198 -88.87 53.83 -45.04
CA GLY A 198 -88.31 54.89 -45.91
C GLY A 198 -88.16 56.27 -45.27
N SER A 199 -88.35 56.41 -43.95
CA SER A 199 -87.91 57.59 -43.21
C SER A 199 -86.40 57.58 -42.97
N SER A 200 -85.77 58.76 -42.87
CA SER A 200 -84.33 58.85 -42.59
C SER A 200 -83.93 58.22 -41.24
N ALA A 201 -84.88 58.13 -40.29
CA ALA A 201 -84.69 57.45 -39.02
C ALA A 201 -84.66 55.92 -39.17
N TYR A 202 -85.49 55.37 -40.06
CA TYR A 202 -85.49 53.94 -40.40
C TYR A 202 -84.18 53.51 -41.06
N ASP A 203 -83.72 54.26 -42.07
CA ASP A 203 -82.46 53.94 -42.79
C ASP A 203 -81.24 53.98 -41.86
N GLY A 204 -81.20 54.93 -40.91
CA GLY A 204 -80.16 54.99 -39.87
C GLY A 204 -80.18 53.78 -38.94
N ALA A 205 -81.37 53.37 -38.49
CA ALA A 205 -81.55 52.22 -37.62
C ALA A 205 -81.14 50.89 -38.30
N VAL A 206 -81.45 50.71 -39.59
CA VAL A 206 -81.01 49.53 -40.36
C VAL A 206 -79.48 49.48 -40.50
N ALA A 207 -78.82 50.62 -40.72
CA ALA A 207 -77.37 50.70 -40.78
C ALA A 207 -76.72 50.30 -39.44
N ASP A 208 -77.27 50.79 -38.32
CA ASP A 208 -76.82 50.41 -36.97
C ASP A 208 -77.02 48.92 -36.69
N LEU A 209 -78.16 48.34 -37.10
CA LEU A 209 -78.44 46.91 -36.97
C LEU A 209 -77.42 46.04 -37.71
N SER A 210 -77.05 46.43 -38.93
CA SER A 210 -76.05 45.72 -39.74
C SER A 210 -74.66 45.76 -39.08
N THR A 211 -74.31 46.89 -38.46
CA THR A 211 -73.05 47.05 -37.73
C THR A 211 -73.01 46.17 -36.48
N LEU A 212 -74.09 46.16 -35.68
CA LEU A 212 -74.22 45.30 -34.50
C LEU A 212 -74.15 43.82 -34.87
N THR A 213 -74.82 43.41 -35.95
CA THR A 213 -74.82 42.02 -36.43
C THR A 213 -73.42 41.57 -36.87
N GLY A 214 -72.67 42.46 -37.54
CA GLY A 214 -71.26 42.23 -37.88
C GLY A 214 -70.39 42.00 -36.65
N GLN A 215 -70.51 42.87 -35.64
CA GLN A 215 -69.76 42.75 -34.37
C GLN A 215 -70.11 41.47 -33.61
N ILE A 216 -71.40 41.11 -33.52
CA ILE A 216 -71.84 39.87 -32.86
C ILE A 216 -71.27 38.64 -33.58
N SER A 217 -71.26 38.66 -34.92
CA SER A 217 -70.71 37.56 -35.73
C SER A 217 -69.21 37.42 -35.54
N GLU A 218 -68.48 38.53 -35.42
CA GLU A 218 -67.05 38.54 -35.12
C GLU A 218 -66.76 37.96 -33.74
N ILE A 219 -67.49 38.36 -32.69
CA ILE A 219 -67.34 37.79 -31.35
C ILE A 219 -67.66 36.29 -31.34
N ASN A 220 -68.70 35.85 -32.06
CA ASN A 220 -69.03 34.42 -32.16
C ASN A 220 -67.92 33.61 -32.86
N ALA A 221 -67.27 34.19 -33.88
CA ALA A 221 -66.13 33.56 -34.53
C ALA A 221 -64.94 33.43 -33.56
N GLN A 222 -64.70 34.45 -32.72
CA GLN A 222 -63.66 34.42 -31.68
C GLN A 222 -63.95 33.37 -30.59
N ILE A 223 -65.20 33.26 -30.13
CA ILE A 223 -65.60 32.24 -29.15
C ILE A 223 -65.39 30.83 -29.75
N SER A 224 -65.83 30.62 -30.99
CA SER A 224 -65.72 29.32 -31.66
C SER A 224 -64.26 28.91 -31.87
N SER A 225 -63.37 29.85 -32.19
CA SER A 225 -61.95 29.56 -32.36
C SER A 225 -61.24 29.23 -31.04
N LEU A 226 -61.61 29.89 -29.94
CA LEU A 226 -61.11 29.59 -28.60
C LEU A 226 -61.57 28.20 -28.11
N GLN A 227 -62.82 27.83 -28.39
CA GLN A 227 -63.36 26.51 -28.03
C GLN A 227 -62.77 25.37 -28.86
N ALA A 228 -62.23 25.66 -30.04
CA ALA A 228 -61.59 24.67 -30.91
C ALA A 228 -60.10 24.40 -30.58
N LEU A 229 -59.51 25.13 -29.62
CA LEU A 229 -58.11 24.96 -29.22
C LEU A 229 -57.87 23.58 -28.58
N ASP A 230 -56.79 22.90 -28.97
CA ASP A 230 -56.34 21.67 -28.29
C ASP A 230 -55.77 22.02 -26.90
N THR A 231 -56.40 21.50 -25.85
CA THR A 231 -56.00 21.70 -24.45
C THR A 231 -55.02 20.66 -23.91
N SER A 232 -54.57 19.69 -24.72
CA SER A 232 -53.71 18.58 -24.27
C SER A 232 -52.37 19.02 -23.66
N GLY A 233 -51.90 20.24 -23.97
CA GLY A 233 -50.76 20.89 -23.32
C GLY A 233 -49.39 20.26 -23.58
N GLY A 234 -49.32 19.07 -24.18
CA GLY A 234 -48.10 18.33 -24.49
C GLY A 234 -48.35 16.87 -24.87
N ARG A 235 -47.29 16.15 -25.21
CA ARG A 235 -47.34 14.71 -25.52
C ARG A 235 -46.16 13.97 -24.89
N VAL A 236 -46.42 12.81 -24.30
CA VAL A 236 -45.39 11.89 -23.81
C VAL A 236 -44.64 11.31 -25.02
N ILE A 237 -43.31 11.45 -25.01
CA ILE A 237 -42.40 10.90 -26.02
C ILE A 237 -41.98 9.48 -25.61
N THR A 238 -41.58 9.35 -24.34
CA THR A 238 -41.04 8.12 -23.77
C THR A 238 -41.57 7.96 -22.35
N GLU A 239 -42.21 6.83 -22.07
CA GLU A 239 -42.62 6.45 -20.72
C GLU A 239 -41.42 5.93 -19.93
N ALA A 240 -41.40 6.20 -18.63
CA ALA A 240 -40.39 5.66 -17.74
C ALA A 240 -40.57 4.15 -17.60
N THR A 241 -39.48 3.41 -17.74
CA THR A 241 -39.40 1.96 -17.54
C THR A 241 -38.45 1.64 -16.39
N ALA A 242 -38.68 0.51 -15.72
CA ALA A 242 -37.86 0.06 -14.61
C ALA A 242 -36.40 -0.19 -15.06
N PRO A 243 -35.41 0.53 -14.53
CA PRO A 243 -34.02 0.37 -14.95
C PRO A 243 -33.45 -0.98 -14.48
N GLY A 244 -32.75 -1.69 -15.38
CA GLY A 244 -32.18 -3.02 -15.09
C GLY A 244 -30.92 -3.03 -14.22
N SER A 245 -30.39 -1.85 -13.85
CA SER A 245 -29.22 -1.74 -12.97
C SER A 245 -29.25 -0.46 -12.11
N PRO A 246 -28.71 -0.50 -10.89
CA PRO A 246 -28.59 0.69 -10.03
C PRO A 246 -27.80 1.82 -10.70
N SER A 247 -28.19 3.06 -10.44
CA SER A 247 -27.50 4.26 -10.93
C SER A 247 -26.46 4.83 -9.95
N GLY A 248 -26.26 4.18 -8.78
CA GLY A 248 -25.31 4.57 -7.73
C GLY A 248 -23.86 4.15 -7.98
N PRO A 249 -22.92 4.51 -7.08
CA PRO A 249 -21.53 4.07 -7.19
C PRO A 249 -21.47 2.54 -7.08
N GLY A 250 -21.18 1.87 -8.19
CA GLY A 250 -21.20 0.41 -8.24
C GLY A 250 -20.24 -0.23 -7.24
N LEU A 251 -20.59 -1.44 -6.79
CA LEU A 251 -19.75 -2.29 -5.94
C LEU A 251 -18.26 -2.34 -6.35
N PRO A 252 -17.88 -2.47 -7.65
CA PRO A 252 -16.46 -2.48 -8.03
C PRO A 252 -15.73 -1.17 -7.71
N LEU A 253 -16.41 -0.01 -7.84
CA LEU A 253 -15.81 1.29 -7.52
C LEU A 253 -15.55 1.43 -6.02
N LEU A 254 -16.51 1.03 -5.19
CA LEU A 254 -16.40 1.08 -3.74
C LEU A 254 -15.34 0.10 -3.20
N LEU A 255 -15.25 -1.09 -3.80
CA LEU A 255 -14.18 -2.04 -3.50
C LEU A 255 -12.80 -1.51 -3.90
N ALA A 256 -12.69 -0.89 -5.08
CA ALA A 256 -11.43 -0.27 -5.53
C ALA A 256 -11.01 0.87 -4.59
N LEU A 257 -11.95 1.73 -4.17
CA LEU A 257 -11.68 2.79 -3.21
C LEU A 257 -11.26 2.23 -1.84
N GLY A 258 -11.98 1.22 -1.36
CA GLY A 258 -11.66 0.51 -0.11
C GLY A 258 -10.26 -0.12 -0.14
N TYR A 259 -9.87 -0.71 -1.27
CA TYR A 259 -8.52 -1.27 -1.47
C TYR A 259 -7.44 -0.18 -1.37
N VAL A 260 -7.60 0.95 -2.05
CA VAL A 260 -6.63 2.07 -2.02
C VAL A 260 -6.50 2.65 -0.61
N VAL A 261 -7.61 2.89 0.06
CA VAL A 261 -7.63 3.39 1.45
C VAL A 261 -6.99 2.37 2.40
N GLY A 262 -7.28 1.07 2.20
CA GLY A 262 -6.71 -0.01 2.98
C GLY A 262 -5.18 -0.12 2.86
N ILE A 263 -4.63 0.06 1.66
CA ILE A 263 -3.17 0.15 1.46
C ILE A 263 -2.61 1.34 2.23
N GLY A 264 -3.24 2.52 2.12
CA GLY A 264 -2.78 3.72 2.82
C GLY A 264 -2.71 3.53 4.33
N LEU A 265 -3.77 3.00 4.94
CA LEU A 265 -3.82 2.70 6.37
C LEU A 265 -2.82 1.61 6.78
N GLY A 266 -2.67 0.56 5.97
CA GLY A 266 -1.72 -0.52 6.21
C GLY A 266 -0.26 -0.05 6.18
N LEU A 267 0.09 0.78 5.20
CA LEU A 267 1.42 1.40 5.10
C LEU A 267 1.68 2.36 6.25
N LEU A 268 0.70 3.19 6.62
CA LEU A 268 0.82 4.10 7.76
C LEU A 268 1.05 3.34 9.06
N ALA A 269 0.27 2.28 9.33
CA ALA A 269 0.45 1.45 10.52
C ALA A 269 1.82 0.75 10.55
N ALA A 270 2.27 0.23 9.41
CA ALA A 270 3.60 -0.35 9.27
C ALA A 270 4.72 0.67 9.54
N TRP A 271 4.58 1.89 9.00
CA TRP A 271 5.53 2.98 9.22
C TRP A 271 5.56 3.45 10.68
N VAL A 272 4.41 3.65 11.30
CA VAL A 272 4.32 4.00 12.74
C VAL A 272 5.03 2.93 13.56
N ARG A 273 4.74 1.65 13.32
CA ARG A 273 5.39 0.57 14.05
C ARG A 273 6.90 0.50 13.79
N LEU A 274 7.35 0.87 12.60
CA LEU A 274 8.77 0.98 12.26
C LEU A 274 9.47 2.11 13.01
N VAL A 275 8.86 3.30 13.12
CA VAL A 275 9.43 4.45 13.84
C VAL A 275 9.57 4.17 15.33
N PHE A 276 8.61 3.42 15.91
CA PHE A 276 8.65 3.02 17.32
C PHE A 276 9.43 1.73 17.59
N ASP A 277 10.27 1.28 16.64
CA ASP A 277 11.07 0.08 16.78
C ASP A 277 12.51 0.39 17.26
N PRO A 278 12.87 0.14 18.52
CA PRO A 278 14.15 0.55 19.10
C PRO A 278 15.31 -0.44 18.86
N THR A 279 15.10 -1.47 18.04
CA THR A 279 16.06 -2.56 17.86
C THR A 279 17.26 -2.16 16.97
N VAL A 280 18.46 -2.63 17.31
CA VAL A 280 19.70 -2.37 16.56
C VAL A 280 19.73 -3.27 15.35
N ARG A 281 19.81 -2.74 14.12
CA ARG A 281 19.61 -3.57 12.91
C ARG A 281 20.77 -3.61 11.94
N SER A 282 21.71 -2.68 12.07
CA SER A 282 22.90 -2.63 11.22
C SER A 282 24.18 -2.57 12.06
N PRO A 283 25.31 -3.05 11.52
CA PRO A 283 26.62 -2.81 12.14
C PRO A 283 26.90 -1.32 12.36
N GLY A 284 26.42 -0.46 11.45
CA GLY A 284 26.52 0.99 11.61
C GLY A 284 25.77 1.53 12.83
N ASP A 285 24.61 0.97 13.17
CA ASP A 285 23.87 1.34 14.39
C ASP A 285 24.65 0.98 15.66
N VAL A 286 25.33 -0.18 15.65
CA VAL A 286 26.18 -0.64 16.76
C VAL A 286 27.37 0.29 16.93
N THR A 287 28.07 0.60 15.83
CA THR A 287 29.22 1.52 15.84
C THR A 287 28.81 2.89 16.37
N ARG A 288 27.65 3.42 15.95
CA ARG A 288 27.14 4.71 16.45
C ARG A 288 26.77 4.68 17.93
N ALA A 289 26.14 3.61 18.41
CA ALA A 289 25.70 3.50 19.81
C ALA A 289 26.87 3.25 20.78
N LEU A 290 27.78 2.33 20.45
CA LEU A 290 28.95 2.00 21.28
C LEU A 290 30.12 2.97 21.09
N ARG A 291 30.13 3.74 19.99
CA ARG A 291 31.29 4.55 19.56
C ARG A 291 32.59 3.74 19.48
N ALA A 292 32.48 2.48 19.08
CA ALA A 292 33.57 1.52 18.91
C ALA A 292 33.33 0.71 17.63
N PRO A 293 34.37 0.22 16.95
CA PRO A 293 34.22 -0.49 15.69
C PRO A 293 33.56 -1.86 15.86
N VAL A 294 32.87 -2.33 14.82
CA VAL A 294 32.42 -3.73 14.72
C VAL A 294 33.58 -4.56 14.15
N LEU A 295 34.12 -5.47 14.96
CA LEU A 295 35.31 -6.25 14.63
C LEU A 295 34.99 -7.46 13.73
N GLY A 296 33.76 -7.97 13.79
CA GLY A 296 33.30 -9.08 12.95
C GLY A 296 31.81 -9.37 13.12
N VAL A 297 31.25 -10.11 12.14
CA VAL A 297 29.87 -10.60 12.16
C VAL A 297 29.92 -12.12 12.10
N LEU A 298 29.56 -12.77 13.20
CA LEU A 298 29.58 -14.21 13.37
C LEU A 298 28.19 -14.77 13.05
N PRO A 299 28.09 -15.80 12.19
CA PRO A 299 26.82 -16.46 11.94
C PRO A 299 26.35 -17.20 13.19
N ARG A 300 25.05 -17.08 13.49
CA ARG A 300 24.37 -17.98 14.43
C ARG A 300 24.40 -19.37 13.85
N THR A 301 25.00 -20.31 14.57
CA THR A 301 24.75 -21.73 14.32
C THR A 301 23.28 -22.00 14.67
N GLY A 302 22.53 -22.56 13.72
CA GLY A 302 21.15 -22.98 13.98
C GLY A 302 21.12 -23.98 15.14
N ARG A 303 20.00 -24.04 15.88
CA ARG A 303 19.74 -25.02 16.96
C ARG A 303 20.36 -26.38 16.63
N GLY A 304 21.52 -26.64 17.22
CA GLY A 304 22.37 -27.77 16.90
C GLY A 304 23.40 -27.91 17.98
N HIS A 305 22.98 -28.53 19.08
CA HIS A 305 23.73 -29.00 20.26
C HIS A 305 24.74 -28.00 20.88
N PRO A 306 24.56 -27.59 22.15
CA PRO A 306 25.56 -26.84 22.92
C PRO A 306 26.90 -27.60 23.14
N ASP A 307 27.10 -28.75 22.50
CA ASP A 307 28.16 -29.72 22.77
C ASP A 307 29.48 -29.45 22.02
N GLN A 308 29.58 -28.39 21.22
CA GLN A 308 30.85 -27.93 20.65
C GLN A 308 30.93 -26.40 20.70
N LEU A 309 31.29 -25.87 21.88
CA LEU A 309 31.64 -24.46 22.06
C LEU A 309 32.82 -24.02 21.17
N LEU A 310 33.65 -24.97 20.74
CA LEU A 310 34.72 -24.76 19.78
C LEU A 310 34.17 -24.84 18.36
N ALA A 311 34.30 -23.73 17.63
CA ALA A 311 33.91 -23.60 16.25
C ALA A 311 34.86 -24.38 15.33
N ALA A 312 34.33 -24.91 14.24
CA ALA A 312 35.09 -25.55 13.17
C ALA A 312 34.77 -24.92 11.81
N GLY A 313 35.63 -25.16 10.82
CA GLY A 313 35.44 -24.71 9.44
C GLY A 313 35.29 -23.19 9.33
N ARG A 314 34.25 -22.75 8.62
CA ARG A 314 34.02 -21.32 8.32
C ARG A 314 33.86 -20.46 9.58
N LEU A 315 33.19 -20.96 10.62
CA LEU A 315 32.98 -20.19 11.85
C LEU A 315 34.30 -19.98 12.60
N ALA A 316 35.18 -20.98 12.62
CA ALA A 316 36.52 -20.84 13.20
C ALA A 316 37.33 -19.76 12.49
N GLU A 317 37.26 -19.70 11.16
CA GLU A 317 37.96 -18.67 10.36
C GLU A 317 37.49 -17.24 10.70
N GLU A 318 36.19 -17.04 10.93
CA GLU A 318 35.67 -15.74 11.36
C GLU A 318 36.22 -15.35 12.76
N TYR A 319 36.32 -16.32 13.69
CA TYR A 319 36.95 -16.08 14.99
C TYR A 319 38.46 -15.81 14.88
N ARG A 320 39.18 -16.50 13.99
CA ARG A 320 40.59 -16.20 13.67
C ARG A 320 40.74 -14.79 13.13
N SER A 321 39.86 -14.37 12.23
CA SER A 321 39.87 -13.01 11.68
C SER A 321 39.69 -11.96 12.77
N VAL A 322 38.74 -12.17 13.69
CA VAL A 322 38.52 -11.27 14.84
C VAL A 322 39.74 -11.29 15.77
N ALA A 323 40.26 -12.46 16.13
CA ALA A 323 41.44 -12.60 16.98
C ALA A 323 42.69 -11.95 16.35
N PHE A 324 42.86 -12.04 15.03
CA PHE A 324 43.98 -11.43 14.32
C PHE A 324 43.87 -9.90 14.37
N ARG A 325 42.68 -9.36 14.09
CA ARG A 325 42.42 -7.91 14.22
C ARG A 325 42.69 -7.41 15.64
N LEU A 326 42.29 -8.19 16.64
CA LEU A 326 42.54 -7.87 18.05
C LEU A 326 44.05 -7.91 18.37
N ALA A 327 44.74 -9.01 18.02
CA ALA A 327 46.15 -9.21 18.34
C ALA A 327 47.09 -8.13 17.77
N TYR A 328 46.70 -7.55 16.62
CA TYR A 328 47.45 -6.49 15.93
C TYR A 328 46.92 -5.07 16.20
N ASP A 329 45.87 -4.91 17.00
CA ASP A 329 45.46 -3.59 17.48
C ASP A 329 46.47 -3.07 18.52
N GLU A 330 46.96 -1.84 18.37
CA GLU A 330 47.99 -1.29 19.25
C GLU A 330 47.52 -1.17 20.71
N THR A 331 46.24 -0.85 20.92
CA THR A 331 45.64 -0.71 22.25
C THR A 331 45.56 -2.05 22.96
N PHE A 332 45.20 -3.10 22.21
CA PHE A 332 45.16 -4.46 22.72
C PHE A 332 46.55 -5.07 22.92
N ALA A 333 47.46 -4.86 21.98
CA ALA A 333 48.80 -5.45 21.99
C ALA A 333 49.64 -4.99 23.20
N GLN A 334 49.43 -3.76 23.66
CA GLN A 334 50.07 -3.22 24.87
C GLN A 334 49.55 -3.88 26.15
N ARG A 335 48.26 -4.23 26.18
CA ARG A 335 47.57 -4.70 27.40
C ARG A 335 46.52 -5.76 27.08
N ARG A 336 46.97 -7.01 27.03
CA ARG A 336 46.24 -8.18 26.50
C ARG A 336 45.23 -8.79 27.47
N ARG A 337 44.47 -7.95 28.17
CA ARG A 337 43.38 -8.35 29.09
C ARG A 337 42.04 -7.98 28.45
N LEU A 338 41.34 -8.98 27.94
CA LEU A 338 40.07 -8.82 27.22
C LEU A 338 38.89 -9.25 28.09
N LEU A 339 37.99 -8.33 28.42
CA LEU A 339 36.70 -8.65 29.01
C LEU A 339 35.65 -8.83 27.91
N VAL A 340 35.04 -10.00 27.83
CA VAL A 340 34.00 -10.33 26.86
C VAL A 340 32.65 -10.33 27.57
N VAL A 341 31.73 -9.51 27.08
CA VAL A 341 30.42 -9.30 27.72
C VAL A 341 29.28 -9.20 26.71
N ALA A 342 28.10 -9.62 27.14
CA ALA A 342 26.85 -9.30 26.45
C ALA A 342 26.21 -8.04 27.05
N PRO A 343 25.50 -7.24 26.27
CA PRO A 343 24.72 -6.13 26.82
C PRO A 343 23.54 -6.65 27.66
N ARG A 344 22.75 -7.58 27.11
CA ARG A 344 21.58 -8.23 27.70
C ARG A 344 21.41 -9.65 27.14
N GLY A 345 20.55 -10.46 27.78
CA GLY A 345 20.14 -11.76 27.27
C GLY A 345 20.99 -12.92 27.77
N SER A 346 21.02 -14.02 27.02
CA SER A 346 21.79 -15.22 27.38
C SER A 346 23.30 -14.97 27.24
N ILE A 347 24.08 -15.63 28.09
CA ILE A 347 25.55 -15.55 28.06
C ILE A 347 26.15 -16.34 26.88
N GLU A 348 25.36 -17.17 26.20
CA GLU A 348 25.77 -18.12 25.16
C GLU A 348 26.67 -17.50 24.08
N ALA A 349 26.29 -16.32 23.55
CA ALA A 349 27.05 -15.67 22.49
C ALA A 349 28.42 -15.17 22.98
N SER A 350 28.45 -14.54 24.17
CA SER A 350 29.71 -14.11 24.81
C SER A 350 30.58 -15.28 25.21
N LEU A 351 29.97 -16.37 25.71
CA LEU A 351 30.63 -17.59 26.11
C LEU A 351 31.30 -18.26 24.90
N ALA A 352 30.56 -18.49 23.81
CA ALA A 352 31.11 -19.03 22.57
C ALA A 352 32.21 -18.12 22.01
N ALA A 353 32.03 -16.80 22.06
CA ALA A 353 33.06 -15.86 21.63
C ALA A 353 34.32 -15.93 22.49
N SER A 354 34.20 -16.00 23.82
CA SER A 354 35.34 -16.11 24.72
C SER A 354 36.15 -17.38 24.49
N VAL A 355 35.48 -18.52 24.32
CA VAL A 355 36.14 -19.81 24.06
C VAL A 355 36.88 -19.81 22.72
N ASN A 356 36.21 -19.37 21.65
CA ASN A 356 36.82 -19.38 20.32
C ASN A 356 37.91 -18.33 20.14
N LEU A 357 37.80 -17.19 20.82
CA LEU A 357 38.89 -16.21 20.86
C LEU A 357 40.10 -16.75 21.62
N ALA A 358 39.90 -17.44 22.75
CA ALA A 358 40.99 -18.08 23.47
C ALA A 358 41.68 -19.17 22.62
N ALA A 359 40.92 -20.00 21.92
CA ALA A 359 41.45 -20.98 20.98
C ALA A 359 42.21 -20.33 19.83
N ALA A 360 41.65 -19.30 19.18
CA ALA A 360 42.31 -18.59 18.08
C ALA A 360 43.59 -17.88 18.54
N PHE A 361 43.63 -17.36 19.76
CA PHE A 361 44.84 -16.79 20.35
C PHE A 361 45.91 -17.84 20.66
N ALA A 362 45.52 -19.03 21.14
CA ALA A 362 46.45 -20.15 21.31
C ALA A 362 47.04 -20.61 19.97
N GLU A 363 46.22 -20.65 18.91
CA GLU A 363 46.65 -20.96 17.54
C GLU A 363 47.67 -19.95 17.00
N MET A 364 47.55 -18.67 17.41
CA MET A 364 48.53 -17.62 17.13
C MET A 364 49.83 -17.74 17.95
N GLY A 365 49.97 -18.78 18.78
CA GLY A 365 51.15 -19.03 19.62
C GLY A 365 51.17 -18.19 20.90
N MET A 366 50.04 -17.61 21.32
CA MET A 366 49.96 -16.90 22.60
C MET A 366 49.63 -17.87 23.75
N ASP A 367 50.17 -17.58 24.93
CA ASP A 367 49.78 -18.25 26.17
C ASP A 367 48.39 -17.74 26.61
N ALA A 368 47.35 -18.39 26.09
CA ALA A 368 45.97 -17.97 26.25
C ALA A 368 45.36 -18.55 27.54
N LEU A 369 44.86 -17.64 28.39
CA LEU A 369 44.17 -17.96 29.62
C LEU A 369 42.72 -17.48 29.55
N LEU A 370 41.77 -18.41 29.49
CA LEU A 370 40.34 -18.13 29.61
C LEU A 370 39.94 -18.15 31.09
N VAL A 371 39.32 -17.07 31.56
CA VAL A 371 38.87 -16.90 32.93
C VAL A 371 37.35 -16.79 32.94
N GLU A 372 36.66 -17.78 33.51
CA GLU A 372 35.22 -17.72 33.70
C GLU A 372 34.91 -16.91 34.97
N ALA A 373 34.47 -15.67 34.76
CA ALA A 373 34.06 -14.75 35.82
C ALA A 373 32.54 -14.70 36.03
N ASP A 374 31.76 -15.52 35.32
CA ASP A 374 30.39 -15.84 35.73
C ASP A 374 30.42 -16.83 36.91
N LEU A 375 30.59 -16.29 38.10
CA LEU A 375 30.58 -17.05 39.34
C LEU A 375 29.15 -17.38 39.82
N ARG A 376 28.10 -16.97 39.10
CA ARG A 376 26.70 -17.27 39.45
C ARG A 376 26.29 -18.60 38.84
N THR A 377 26.56 -18.74 37.55
CA THR A 377 26.19 -19.89 36.74
C THR A 377 27.39 -20.39 35.92
N PRO A 378 28.48 -20.86 36.58
CA PRO A 378 29.63 -21.37 35.85
C PRO A 378 29.28 -22.66 35.12
N THR A 379 29.58 -22.73 33.83
CA THR A 379 29.27 -23.88 32.95
C THR A 379 30.42 -24.31 32.05
N LEU A 380 31.49 -23.50 31.92
CA LEU A 380 32.58 -23.78 30.96
C LEU A 380 33.34 -25.07 31.29
N ALA A 381 33.56 -25.37 32.57
CA ALA A 381 34.23 -26.60 32.98
C ALA A 381 33.49 -27.86 32.51
N GLU A 382 32.16 -27.86 32.54
CA GLU A 382 31.34 -29.01 32.17
C GLU A 382 31.18 -29.14 30.65
N GLN A 383 31.25 -28.03 29.91
CA GLN A 383 31.01 -27.98 28.47
C GLN A 383 32.27 -28.17 27.62
N LEU A 384 33.47 -27.95 28.19
CA LEU A 384 34.74 -28.08 27.48
C LEU A 384 35.43 -29.40 27.79
N ARG A 385 35.99 -30.03 26.76
CA ARG A 385 36.77 -31.26 26.91
C ARG A 385 38.10 -30.95 27.59
N HIS A 386 38.40 -31.65 28.67
CA HIS A 386 39.69 -31.56 29.34
C HIS A 386 40.70 -32.49 28.68
N THR A 387 41.96 -32.06 28.57
CA THR A 387 43.05 -32.97 28.22
C THR A 387 43.47 -33.73 29.47
N ASP A 388 43.21 -35.03 29.52
CA ASP A 388 43.78 -35.91 30.54
C ASP A 388 45.29 -36.09 30.28
N GLY A 389 46.08 -35.18 30.82
CA GLY A 389 47.53 -35.31 30.90
C GLY A 389 48.31 -34.81 29.68
N GLY A 390 49.07 -33.74 29.88
CA GLY A 390 50.24 -33.43 29.04
C GLY A 390 50.50 -31.95 28.82
N ARG A 391 51.08 -31.26 29.81
CA ARG A 391 51.98 -30.14 29.50
C ARG A 391 53.38 -30.72 29.26
N PRO A 392 54.18 -30.22 28.30
CA PRO A 392 55.61 -30.52 28.27
C PRO A 392 56.24 -30.11 29.63
N GLY A 393 57.12 -30.97 30.17
CA GLY A 393 57.53 -31.01 31.58
C GLY A 393 58.21 -29.77 32.20
N TRP A 394 58.29 -28.65 31.49
CA TRP A 394 58.81 -27.38 31.99
C TRP A 394 57.71 -26.40 32.46
N ALA A 395 56.44 -26.66 32.18
CA ALA A 395 55.32 -25.76 32.48
C ALA A 395 54.42 -26.23 33.64
N GLY A 396 55.00 -26.77 34.71
CA GLY A 396 54.25 -27.17 35.90
C GLY A 396 53.67 -25.96 36.64
N SER A 397 52.42 -26.06 37.12
CA SER A 397 51.89 -25.14 38.15
C SER A 397 51.18 -25.93 39.27
N PRO A 398 51.22 -25.42 40.51
CA PRO A 398 51.01 -26.22 41.72
C PRO A 398 49.56 -26.25 42.22
N GLY A 399 49.20 -27.40 42.80
CA GLY A 399 48.43 -27.53 44.05
C GLY A 399 47.02 -26.95 44.10
N TYR A 400 46.03 -27.83 43.95
CA TYR A 400 44.65 -27.60 44.36
C TYR A 400 44.56 -27.32 45.87
N ARG A 401 44.04 -26.14 46.25
CA ARG A 401 43.70 -25.80 47.65
C ARG A 401 42.28 -25.28 47.70
N GLU A 402 41.49 -25.82 48.61
CA GLU A 402 40.07 -25.54 48.74
C GLU A 402 39.84 -24.21 49.48
N GLY A 403 38.99 -23.32 48.95
CA GLY A 403 38.42 -22.21 49.74
C GLY A 403 38.00 -20.91 49.03
N THR A 404 38.60 -20.52 47.91
CA THR A 404 38.31 -19.23 47.22
C THR A 404 38.59 -19.31 45.71
N TRP A 405 37.83 -18.60 44.87
CA TRP A 405 38.23 -18.35 43.47
C TRP A 405 39.35 -17.29 43.45
N PRO A 406 40.44 -17.45 42.67
CA PRO A 406 40.77 -18.52 41.73
C PRO A 406 41.89 -19.47 42.23
N VAL A 407 41.72 -20.19 43.33
CA VAL A 407 42.78 -21.08 43.86
C VAL A 407 42.85 -22.41 43.11
N GLY A 408 43.99 -22.69 42.46
CA GLY A 408 44.47 -24.05 42.12
C GLY A 408 43.78 -24.82 40.99
N ALA A 409 43.05 -24.16 40.09
CA ALA A 409 42.39 -24.83 38.95
C ALA A 409 42.69 -24.09 37.63
N ARG A 410 43.89 -24.28 37.09
CA ARG A 410 44.10 -24.08 35.65
C ARG A 410 43.90 -25.44 34.99
N VAL A 411 42.88 -25.54 34.16
CA VAL A 411 42.53 -26.77 33.45
C VAL A 411 42.95 -26.60 31.99
N PRO A 412 43.86 -27.42 31.45
CA PRO A 412 44.19 -27.36 30.03
C PRO A 412 43.00 -27.84 29.20
N ILE A 413 42.60 -27.04 28.22
CA ILE A 413 41.53 -27.33 27.27
C ILE A 413 42.15 -27.59 25.91
N ASP A 414 41.82 -28.74 25.33
CA ASP A 414 42.20 -29.09 23.96
C ASP A 414 41.25 -28.42 22.97
N ALA A 415 41.78 -27.50 22.16
CA ALA A 415 41.06 -26.83 21.10
C ALA A 415 41.23 -27.51 19.72
N GLY A 416 41.77 -28.73 19.68
CA GLY A 416 42.01 -29.47 18.45
C GLY A 416 43.12 -28.83 17.61
N GLU A 417 42.82 -28.48 16.35
CA GLU A 417 43.78 -27.87 15.44
C GLU A 417 44.32 -26.50 15.93
N SER A 418 43.57 -25.82 16.81
CA SER A 418 43.95 -24.53 17.38
C SER A 418 44.89 -24.62 18.59
N GLY A 419 45.28 -25.83 19.02
CA GLY A 419 46.22 -26.04 20.13
C GLY A 419 45.56 -26.14 21.50
N ILE A 420 46.29 -25.79 22.56
CA ILE A 420 45.84 -25.92 23.96
C ILE A 420 45.83 -24.54 24.62
N PHE A 421 44.77 -24.23 25.37
CA PHE A 421 44.68 -23.03 26.22
C PHE A 421 44.30 -23.41 27.66
N ASP A 422 44.58 -22.52 28.61
CA ASP A 422 44.22 -22.74 30.00
C ASP A 422 42.84 -22.14 30.33
N LEU A 423 42.00 -22.90 31.02
CA LEU A 423 40.76 -22.41 31.62
C LEU A 423 40.93 -22.27 33.15
N VAL A 424 40.56 -21.11 33.69
CA VAL A 424 40.19 -20.97 35.10
C VAL A 424 38.68 -21.01 35.21
N PRO A 425 38.10 -22.15 35.63
CA PRO A 425 36.66 -22.30 35.70
C PRO A 425 36.09 -21.45 36.84
N GLY A 426 34.87 -20.97 36.63
CA GLY A 426 34.14 -20.23 37.62
C GLY A 426 33.71 -21.18 38.73
N ARG A 427 33.60 -20.67 39.95
CA ARG A 427 33.02 -21.40 41.08
C ARG A 427 31.97 -20.54 41.75
N ARG A 428 30.86 -21.16 42.14
CA ARG A 428 29.82 -20.45 42.90
C ARG A 428 30.39 -19.95 44.23
N VAL A 429 30.31 -18.64 44.43
CA VAL A 429 30.75 -17.95 45.65
C VAL A 429 29.61 -17.19 46.29
N ARG A 430 29.69 -16.97 47.60
CA ARG A 430 28.66 -16.24 48.37
C ARG A 430 28.57 -14.75 48.00
N ASN A 431 29.69 -14.12 47.65
CA ASN A 431 29.75 -12.71 47.27
C ASN A 431 30.61 -12.55 46.02
N VAL A 432 29.96 -12.47 44.87
CA VAL A 432 30.60 -12.42 43.54
C VAL A 432 31.47 -11.17 43.38
N PRO A 433 30.98 -9.93 43.61
CA PRO A 433 31.82 -8.74 43.49
C PRO A 433 33.10 -8.82 44.35
N ARG A 434 33.00 -9.26 45.60
CA ARG A 434 34.17 -9.38 46.50
C ARG A 434 35.20 -10.39 45.98
N ALA A 435 34.74 -11.49 45.37
CA ALA A 435 35.64 -12.49 44.78
C ALA A 435 36.34 -11.93 43.53
N LEU A 436 35.59 -11.23 42.67
CA LEU A 436 36.10 -10.59 41.45
C LEU A 436 37.08 -9.45 41.74
N THR A 437 36.90 -8.72 42.84
CA THR A 437 37.81 -7.63 43.27
C THR A 437 38.90 -8.09 44.23
N SER A 438 39.03 -9.40 44.47
CA SER A 438 40.01 -9.93 45.44
C SER A 438 41.46 -9.80 44.93
N PRO A 439 42.47 -9.76 45.83
CA PRO A 439 43.87 -9.76 45.41
C PRO A 439 44.24 -10.95 44.52
N ALA A 440 43.64 -12.13 44.78
CA ALA A 440 43.89 -13.33 43.99
C ALA A 440 43.35 -13.20 42.56
N ALA A 441 42.20 -12.54 42.38
CA ALA A 441 41.68 -12.17 41.05
C ALA A 441 42.62 -11.21 40.33
N THR A 442 43.14 -10.19 41.03
CA THR A 442 44.14 -9.28 40.47
C THR A 442 45.40 -10.00 40.02
N THR A 443 45.92 -10.94 40.83
CA THR A 443 47.08 -11.76 40.45
C THR A 443 46.79 -12.65 39.24
N LEU A 444 45.58 -13.22 39.15
CA LEU A 444 45.18 -14.02 38.01
C LEU A 444 45.14 -13.21 36.70
N LEU A 445 44.50 -12.04 36.73
CA LEU A 445 44.39 -11.16 35.57
C LEU A 445 45.75 -10.56 35.16
N GLY A 446 46.66 -10.41 36.12
CA GLY A 446 48.06 -10.03 35.88
C GLY A 446 48.86 -11.04 35.06
N HIS A 447 48.35 -12.25 34.81
CA HIS A 447 49.01 -13.22 33.91
C HIS A 447 49.29 -12.62 32.52
N ALA A 448 48.42 -11.72 32.05
CA ALA A 448 48.57 -10.99 30.79
C ALA A 448 49.83 -10.09 30.70
N ASP A 449 50.49 -9.79 31.84
CA ASP A 449 51.71 -8.98 31.85
C ASP A 449 52.94 -9.77 31.38
N THR A 450 52.82 -11.10 31.33
CA THR A 450 53.88 -11.95 30.81
C THR A 450 53.96 -11.85 29.29
N LYS A 451 55.17 -11.78 28.74
CA LYS A 451 55.36 -11.65 27.29
C LYS A 451 54.72 -12.81 26.54
N GLY A 452 53.91 -12.50 25.54
CA GLY A 452 53.25 -13.51 24.72
C GLY A 452 51.98 -14.10 25.33
N SER A 453 51.53 -13.64 26.51
CA SER A 453 50.28 -14.12 27.11
C SER A 453 49.08 -13.26 26.74
N VAL A 454 47.87 -13.84 26.87
CA VAL A 454 46.60 -13.13 26.73
C VAL A 454 45.61 -13.69 27.74
N VAL A 455 44.83 -12.81 28.37
CA VAL A 455 43.79 -13.20 29.32
C VAL A 455 42.44 -12.79 28.76
N VAL A 456 41.58 -13.77 28.48
CA VAL A 456 40.19 -13.57 28.07
C VAL A 456 39.29 -13.83 29.27
N VAL A 457 38.49 -12.85 29.67
CA VAL A 457 37.62 -12.92 30.83
C VAL A 457 36.17 -12.95 30.35
N LEU A 458 35.45 -14.02 30.63
CA LEU A 458 34.02 -14.14 30.37
C LEU A 458 33.25 -13.61 31.58
N ALA A 459 32.40 -12.60 31.39
CA ALA A 459 31.52 -12.09 32.44
C ALA A 459 30.04 -12.11 31.99
N PRO A 460 29.08 -12.18 32.92
CA PRO A 460 27.66 -12.17 32.59
C PRO A 460 27.24 -10.79 32.03
N ALA A 461 26.03 -10.74 31.47
CA ALA A 461 25.56 -9.54 30.76
C ALA A 461 25.57 -8.27 31.63
N VAL A 462 26.15 -7.20 31.10
CA VAL A 462 26.44 -5.94 31.83
C VAL A 462 25.20 -5.30 32.43
N LEU A 463 24.07 -5.32 31.71
CA LEU A 463 22.83 -4.72 32.18
C LEU A 463 22.01 -5.65 33.08
N SER A 464 22.46 -6.88 33.32
CA SER A 464 21.80 -7.84 34.22
C SER A 464 22.49 -7.92 35.57
N TYR A 465 23.83 -7.82 35.60
CA TYR A 465 24.62 -7.94 36.81
C TYR A 465 25.79 -6.94 36.82
N ALA A 466 26.16 -6.48 38.01
CA ALA A 466 27.31 -5.58 38.20
C ALA A 466 28.69 -6.28 38.12
N ASP A 467 28.70 -7.59 37.90
CA ASP A 467 29.89 -8.43 37.94
C ASP A 467 30.91 -8.03 36.86
N ALA A 468 30.43 -7.76 35.64
CA ALA A 468 31.28 -7.25 34.55
C ALA A 468 31.88 -5.88 34.91
N ILE A 469 31.08 -4.97 35.46
CA ILE A 469 31.52 -3.62 35.87
C ILE A 469 32.58 -3.69 36.98
N ALA A 470 32.47 -4.64 37.90
CA ALA A 470 33.47 -4.86 38.96
C ALA A 470 34.84 -5.31 38.43
N LEU A 471 34.91 -5.79 37.19
CA LEU A 471 36.15 -6.22 36.52
C LEU A 471 36.71 -5.16 35.57
N VAL A 472 35.92 -4.15 35.20
CA VAL A 472 36.32 -3.12 34.22
C VAL A 472 37.58 -2.37 34.67
N ASP A 473 37.78 -2.17 35.97
CA ASP A 473 38.96 -1.49 36.52
C ASP A 473 40.26 -2.33 36.47
N ARG A 474 40.12 -3.64 36.20
CA ARG A 474 41.21 -4.63 36.22
C ARG A 474 41.55 -5.20 34.85
N VAL A 475 40.66 -5.00 33.88
CA VAL A 475 40.84 -5.36 32.47
C VAL A 475 41.11 -4.11 31.65
N ASP A 476 41.88 -4.23 30.58
CA ASP A 476 42.28 -3.07 29.79
C ASP A 476 41.33 -2.84 28.61
N ASN A 477 40.70 -3.91 28.11
CA ASN A 477 39.88 -3.87 26.91
C ASN A 477 38.56 -4.61 27.11
N VAL A 478 37.45 -4.03 26.64
CA VAL A 478 36.11 -4.62 26.69
C VAL A 478 35.60 -4.87 25.28
N LEU A 479 35.22 -6.12 25.01
CA LEU A 479 34.57 -6.58 23.79
C LEU A 479 33.10 -6.87 24.04
N VAL A 480 32.23 -6.15 23.34
CA VAL A 480 30.78 -6.35 23.44
C VAL A 480 30.34 -7.36 22.38
N VAL A 481 29.84 -8.51 22.82
CA VAL A 481 29.24 -9.51 21.93
C VAL A 481 27.74 -9.35 22.01
N CYS A 482 27.11 -9.03 20.89
CA CYS A 482 25.68 -8.77 20.90
C CYS A 482 24.98 -9.35 19.69
N ASP A 483 23.70 -9.63 19.88
CA ASP A 483 22.83 -9.97 18.79
C ASP A 483 21.99 -8.76 18.39
N PRO A 484 22.11 -8.24 17.16
CA PRO A 484 21.32 -7.09 16.72
C PRO A 484 19.80 -7.32 16.88
N SER A 485 19.33 -8.56 16.69
CA SER A 485 17.91 -8.88 16.82
C SER A 485 17.36 -8.85 18.24
N GLN A 486 18.22 -8.88 19.27
CA GLN A 486 17.81 -8.93 20.68
C GLN A 486 18.20 -7.70 21.50
N VAL A 487 18.95 -6.76 20.92
CA VAL A 487 19.54 -5.64 21.66
C VAL A 487 19.02 -4.31 21.12
N ARG A 488 18.67 -3.40 22.04
CA ARG A 488 18.21 -2.04 21.69
C ARG A 488 19.38 -1.06 21.63
N ARG A 489 19.20 0.03 20.88
CA ARG A 489 20.23 1.09 20.76
C ARG A 489 20.56 1.70 22.14
N ASP A 490 19.52 1.90 22.95
CA ASP A 490 19.64 2.41 24.31
C ASP A 490 20.44 1.46 25.23
N ASP A 491 20.32 0.14 25.02
CA ASP A 491 21.08 -0.85 25.79
C ASP A 491 22.59 -0.72 25.52
N LEU A 492 22.97 -0.61 24.24
CA LEU A 492 24.37 -0.41 23.85
C LEU A 492 24.93 0.91 24.37
N ALA A 493 24.16 2.00 24.26
CA ALA A 493 24.55 3.30 24.81
C ALA A 493 24.76 3.24 26.33
N ARG A 494 23.90 2.52 27.04
CA ARG A 494 24.01 2.33 28.49
C ARG A 494 25.21 1.47 28.87
N VAL A 495 25.50 0.39 28.14
CA VAL A 495 26.71 -0.41 28.35
C VAL A 495 27.96 0.44 28.18
N ARG A 496 28.01 1.27 27.14
CA ARG A 496 29.11 2.22 26.93
C ARG A 496 29.26 3.17 28.12
N GLU A 497 28.17 3.77 28.58
CA GLU A 497 28.19 4.69 29.72
C GLU A 497 28.74 4.01 30.99
N LEU A 498 28.31 2.77 31.27
CA LEU A 498 28.77 2.03 32.44
C LEU A 498 30.23 1.61 32.34
N VAL A 499 30.68 1.10 31.18
CA VAL A 499 32.05 0.66 30.97
C VAL A 499 33.02 1.85 31.00
N VAL A 500 32.72 2.91 30.26
CA VAL A 500 33.56 4.13 30.24
C VAL A 500 33.53 4.82 31.60
N GLY A 501 32.37 4.87 32.26
CA GLY A 501 32.22 5.44 33.61
C GLY A 501 33.02 4.68 34.68
N ALA A 502 33.23 3.37 34.50
CA ALA A 502 34.07 2.55 35.36
C ALA A 502 35.57 2.59 34.97
N GLY A 503 35.95 3.35 33.93
CA GLY A 503 37.35 3.54 33.51
C GLY A 503 37.85 2.57 32.45
N GLY A 504 36.98 1.74 31.86
CA GLY A 504 37.36 0.77 30.83
C GLY A 504 37.40 1.35 29.42
N ALA A 505 38.18 0.71 28.54
CA ALA A 505 38.19 0.99 27.11
C ALA A 505 37.32 -0.02 26.34
N LEU A 506 36.40 0.47 25.51
CA LEU A 506 35.65 -0.36 24.56
C LEU A 506 36.50 -0.58 23.31
N LEU A 507 36.95 -1.81 23.10
CA LEU A 507 37.77 -2.17 21.95
C LEU A 507 36.91 -2.36 20.69
N GLY A 508 35.68 -2.85 20.85
CA GLY A 508 34.77 -3.02 19.74
C GLY A 508 33.57 -3.90 20.07
N ALA A 509 32.84 -4.26 19.02
CA ALA A 509 31.73 -5.20 19.10
C ALA A 509 31.84 -6.33 18.11
N VAL A 510 31.31 -7.49 18.48
CA VAL A 510 31.15 -8.65 17.59
C VAL A 510 29.66 -8.97 17.52
N LEU A 511 29.15 -9.05 16.30
CA LEU A 511 27.73 -9.28 16.08
C LEU A 511 27.49 -10.76 15.86
N HIS A 512 26.68 -11.37 16.69
CA HIS A 512 26.11 -12.66 16.37
C HIS A 512 24.84 -12.40 15.57
N SER A 513 24.70 -12.94 14.35
CA SER A 513 23.50 -12.70 13.53
C SER A 513 23.07 -13.96 12.78
N TRP A 514 21.77 -14.12 12.53
CA TRP A 514 21.30 -15.19 11.66
C TRP A 514 21.81 -14.92 10.25
N GLY A 515 22.70 -15.78 9.75
CA GLY A 515 23.20 -15.69 8.39
C GLY A 515 22.03 -15.82 7.41
N GLY A 516 21.62 -14.70 6.81
CA GLY A 516 21.12 -14.73 5.46
C GLY A 516 22.31 -15.07 4.58
N GLY A 517 22.44 -16.34 4.20
CA GLY A 517 23.37 -16.75 3.15
C GLY A 517 23.00 -15.99 1.88
N GLN A 518 23.68 -14.87 1.64
CA GLN A 518 23.65 -14.21 0.35
C GLN A 518 24.82 -14.78 -0.44
N GLU A 519 24.50 -15.74 -1.30
CA GLU A 519 25.24 -16.03 -2.51
C GLU A 519 25.47 -14.70 -3.24
N GLY A 520 26.72 -14.28 -3.23
CA GLY A 520 27.21 -13.08 -3.89
C GLY A 520 28.65 -13.31 -4.29
N GLY A 521 28.91 -14.42 -4.99
CA GLY A 521 30.13 -14.59 -5.76
C GLY A 521 30.17 -13.49 -6.82
N ARG A 522 30.88 -12.41 -6.52
CA ARG A 522 31.51 -11.59 -7.53
C ARG A 522 32.94 -12.09 -7.63
N ASP A 523 33.20 -12.79 -8.74
CA ASP A 523 34.55 -13.00 -9.24
C ASP A 523 35.29 -11.65 -9.25
N ALA A 524 36.25 -11.52 -8.35
CA ALA A 524 37.34 -10.59 -8.53
C ALA A 524 38.35 -11.30 -9.43
N ASP A 525 38.16 -11.13 -10.74
CA ASP A 525 39.12 -11.54 -11.75
C ASP A 525 40.41 -10.74 -11.54
N VAL A 526 41.45 -11.45 -11.10
CA VAL A 526 42.82 -10.96 -11.07
C VAL A 526 43.30 -10.94 -12.51
N THR A 527 43.40 -9.73 -13.07
CA THR A 527 43.93 -9.54 -14.42
C THR A 527 45.42 -9.87 -14.43
N GLU A 528 45.76 -11.07 -14.87
CA GLU A 528 47.11 -11.45 -15.24
C GLU A 528 47.28 -11.23 -16.76
N VAL A 529 48.29 -10.44 -17.08
CA VAL A 529 48.66 -10.02 -18.43
C VAL A 529 49.34 -11.17 -19.17
N SER A 530 48.78 -11.62 -20.29
CA SER A 530 49.59 -12.21 -21.37
C SER A 530 48.86 -12.18 -22.72
N GLY A 531 49.58 -11.74 -23.75
CA GLY A 531 49.05 -11.41 -25.07
C GLY A 531 48.58 -12.60 -25.92
N THR A 532 47.74 -12.28 -26.90
CA THR A 532 48.06 -12.38 -28.35
C THR A 532 46.88 -12.91 -29.21
N ARG A 533 46.38 -11.99 -30.05
CA ARG A 533 45.71 -12.11 -31.38
C ARG A 533 44.19 -12.35 -31.49
N PRO A 534 43.53 -11.66 -32.44
CA PRO A 534 42.07 -11.50 -32.46
C PRO A 534 41.38 -12.47 -33.43
N LYS A 535 40.15 -12.90 -33.10
CA LYS A 535 39.21 -13.47 -34.07
C LYS A 535 37.78 -12.97 -33.82
N VAL A 536 37.38 -12.05 -34.70
CA VAL A 536 36.10 -11.93 -35.41
C VAL A 536 34.81 -12.15 -34.59
N ALA A 537 34.08 -11.04 -34.44
CA ALA A 537 32.72 -10.95 -33.92
C ALA A 537 31.74 -11.83 -34.71
N SER A 538 30.87 -12.56 -33.99
CA SER A 538 29.68 -13.17 -34.58
C SER A 538 28.42 -12.68 -33.86
N VAL A 539 27.46 -12.32 -34.70
CA VAL A 539 26.27 -11.53 -34.45
C VAL A 539 25.10 -12.43 -34.03
N SER A 540 24.36 -11.92 -33.05
CA SER A 540 23.00 -12.24 -32.59
C SER A 540 22.39 -13.62 -32.90
N SER A 541 22.19 -14.36 -31.83
CA SER A 541 21.32 -15.53 -31.63
C SER A 541 19.81 -15.28 -31.83
N ARG A 542 19.40 -14.21 -32.53
CA ARG A 542 17.97 -13.88 -32.78
C ARG A 542 17.48 -14.19 -34.20
N GLU A 543 18.37 -14.47 -35.15
CA GLU A 543 17.98 -14.87 -36.52
C GLU A 543 17.78 -16.38 -36.67
N ARG A 544 18.51 -17.21 -35.92
CA ARG A 544 18.40 -18.69 -35.99
C ARG A 544 17.10 -19.25 -35.41
N GLU A 545 16.37 -18.46 -34.62
CA GLU A 545 15.10 -18.88 -34.04
C GLU A 545 13.90 -18.54 -34.94
N ARG A 546 14.05 -17.56 -35.85
CA ARG A 546 13.01 -17.22 -36.84
C ARG A 546 12.99 -18.18 -38.03
N GLU A 547 14.14 -18.66 -38.50
CA GLU A 547 14.18 -19.67 -39.57
C GLU A 547 13.67 -21.05 -39.12
N ARG A 548 13.89 -21.43 -37.85
CA ARG A 548 13.38 -22.70 -37.31
C ARG A 548 11.85 -22.72 -37.11
N ARG A 549 11.22 -21.56 -36.93
CA ARG A 549 9.75 -21.45 -36.87
C ARG A 549 9.11 -21.43 -38.27
N ALA A 550 9.79 -20.87 -39.27
CA ALA A 550 9.32 -20.90 -40.66
C ALA A 550 9.37 -22.32 -41.27
N ALA A 551 10.36 -23.14 -40.92
CA ALA A 551 10.48 -24.51 -41.41
C ALA A 551 9.51 -25.53 -40.77
N ARG A 552 8.92 -25.22 -39.60
CA ARG A 552 7.89 -26.06 -38.96
C ARG A 552 6.46 -25.74 -39.42
N ALA A 553 6.23 -24.54 -39.95
CA ALA A 553 4.92 -24.14 -40.46
C ALA A 553 4.60 -24.71 -41.85
N SER A 554 5.60 -25.16 -42.62
CA SER A 554 5.41 -25.76 -43.95
C SER A 554 5.22 -27.28 -43.95
N GLN A 555 5.46 -27.97 -42.82
CA GLN A 555 5.29 -29.43 -42.69
C GLN A 555 3.95 -29.87 -42.11
N GLN A 556 3.09 -28.93 -41.70
CA GLN A 556 1.84 -29.24 -40.99
C GLN A 556 0.57 -28.93 -41.81
N ALA A 557 0.72 -28.56 -43.08
CA ALA A 557 -0.39 -28.25 -44.01
C ALA A 557 -0.63 -29.32 -45.09
N HIS A 558 -0.18 -30.58 -44.88
CA HIS A 558 -0.33 -31.64 -45.88
C HIS A 558 -0.81 -33.00 -45.35
N ARG A 559 -1.56 -33.00 -44.25
CA ARG A 559 -2.28 -34.18 -43.76
C ARG A 559 -3.62 -33.75 -43.19
N ASP A 560 -4.64 -33.77 -44.04
CA ASP A 560 -6.03 -34.16 -43.72
C ASP A 560 -6.99 -33.60 -44.77
N ILE A 561 -7.17 -34.32 -45.89
CA ILE A 561 -8.48 -34.44 -46.54
C ILE A 561 -8.61 -35.89 -47.02
N GLY A 562 -9.67 -36.53 -46.53
CA GLY A 562 -9.98 -37.93 -46.74
C GLY A 562 -10.52 -38.28 -48.12
N SER A 563 -10.51 -39.58 -48.32
CA SER A 563 -10.99 -40.40 -49.44
C SER A 563 -12.35 -40.03 -50.03
N GLU A 564 -12.42 -39.93 -51.36
CA GLU A 564 -13.48 -40.56 -52.14
C GLU A 564 -12.89 -41.26 -53.38
N THR A 565 -13.40 -42.47 -53.59
CA THR A 565 -13.05 -43.51 -54.56
C THR A 565 -13.51 -43.19 -55.98
N LEU A 566 -12.75 -43.58 -57.02
CA LEU A 566 -13.21 -44.43 -58.15
C LEU A 566 -12.17 -44.54 -59.29
N GLY A 567 -11.96 -45.77 -59.77
CA GLY A 567 -11.75 -46.03 -61.20
C GLY A 567 -10.32 -46.17 -61.73
N LEU A 568 -9.69 -47.32 -61.48
CA LEU A 568 -8.57 -47.83 -62.27
C LEU A 568 -9.05 -48.27 -63.67
N ARG A 569 -8.46 -47.74 -64.73
CA ARG A 569 -8.38 -48.42 -66.03
C ARG A 569 -7.00 -48.18 -66.64
N VAL A 570 -6.17 -49.21 -66.59
CA VAL A 570 -4.89 -49.30 -67.29
C VAL A 570 -5.20 -49.61 -68.76
N LEU A 571 -4.65 -48.82 -69.68
CA LEU A 571 -4.53 -49.17 -71.09
C LEU A 571 -3.05 -49.42 -71.40
N ASP A 572 -2.79 -50.56 -72.01
CA ASP A 572 -1.51 -51.14 -72.40
C ASP A 572 -0.95 -50.38 -73.64
N PRO A 573 0.36 -50.08 -73.74
CA PRO A 573 0.93 -49.23 -74.78
C PRO A 573 1.22 -49.98 -76.10
N ALA A 574 0.32 -50.88 -76.50
CA ALA A 574 0.46 -51.71 -77.71
C ALA A 574 -0.54 -51.39 -78.83
N GLU A 575 -1.33 -50.32 -78.72
CA GLU A 575 -2.18 -49.84 -79.80
C GLU A 575 -1.55 -48.61 -80.49
N LEU A 576 -0.82 -48.93 -81.56
CA LEU A 576 -0.97 -48.34 -82.90
C LEU A 576 -0.66 -46.83 -83.02
N GLU A 577 0.53 -46.48 -83.51
CA GLU A 577 0.76 -46.27 -84.96
C GLU A 577 -0.37 -45.47 -85.61
N ASP A 578 -0.09 -44.20 -85.94
CA ASP A 578 -0.03 -43.71 -87.33
C ASP A 578 0.08 -42.17 -87.35
N GLY A 579 0.75 -41.65 -88.38
CA GLY A 579 0.31 -40.38 -88.97
C GLY A 579 0.96 -39.08 -88.48
N SER A 580 2.12 -38.78 -89.05
CA SER A 580 2.63 -37.43 -89.38
C SER A 580 1.59 -36.47 -90.03
N PRO A 581 1.93 -35.23 -90.47
CA PRO A 581 2.45 -34.05 -89.74
C PRO A 581 1.68 -32.73 -90.10
N ARG A 582 1.87 -31.67 -89.27
CA ARG A 582 1.86 -30.21 -89.65
C ARG A 582 0.52 -29.57 -90.10
N PRO A 583 0.41 -28.22 -90.18
CA PRO A 583 1.42 -27.15 -90.08
C PRO A 583 1.57 -26.46 -88.72
#